data_AF-A0A1J0AFR6-F1
#
_entry.id   AF-A0A1J0AFR6-F1
#
_cell.length_a   1.000
_cell.length_b   1.000
_cell.length_c   1.000
_cell.angle_alpha   90.00
_cell.angle_beta   90.00
_cell.angle_gamma   90.00
#
_symmetry.space_group_name_H-M   'P 1'
#
loop_
_entity.id
_entity.type
_entity.pdbx_description
1 polymer ?
#
loop_
_entity_poly.entity_id
_entity_poly.type
_entity_poly.pdbx_seq_one_letter_code
_entity_poly.pdbx_strand_id
1 'polypeptide(L)' 'MNANAMNNMSKTDWARIDVMTDEDIDTSDIPPLSEEFFARAQLRMPKASVKLLVQVDSETFAWFEGLDLRL' A
#
# COMPACT_ATOMS: atom_id res chain seq x y z
N MET A 1 -25.25 6.18 -9.36
CA MET A 1 -23.96 6.58 -8.76
C MET A 1 -23.96 8.10 -8.61
N ASN A 2 -23.68 8.64 -7.41
CA ASN A 2 -23.73 10.09 -7.14
C ASN A 2 -22.41 10.77 -7.52
N ALA A 3 -22.48 11.78 -8.40
CA ALA A 3 -21.32 12.52 -8.89
C ALA A 3 -20.51 13.26 -7.80
N ASN A 4 -21.09 13.46 -6.62
CA ASN A 4 -20.50 14.22 -5.52
C ASN A 4 -19.53 13.44 -4.62
N ALA A 5 -19.37 12.12 -4.80
CA ALA A 5 -18.48 11.31 -3.97
C ALA A 5 -16.98 11.43 -4.34
N MET A 6 -16.65 12.11 -5.45
CA MET A 6 -15.28 12.21 -5.97
C MET A 6 -14.64 13.61 -5.79
N ASN A 7 -15.25 14.52 -5.04
CA ASN A 7 -14.62 15.81 -4.73
C ASN A 7 -13.83 15.74 -3.41
N ASN A 8 -12.90 14.79 -3.30
CA ASN A 8 -11.97 14.72 -2.16
C ASN A 8 -10.72 15.51 -2.51
N MET A 9 -10.83 16.84 -2.45
CA MET A 9 -9.65 17.69 -2.49
C MET A 9 -8.82 17.39 -1.24
N SER A 10 -7.61 16.86 -1.47
CA SER A 10 -6.65 16.60 -0.40
C SER A 10 -6.43 17.87 0.43
N LYS A 11 -6.45 17.73 1.76
CA LYS A 11 -6.13 18.82 2.70
C LYS A 11 -4.62 18.98 2.89
N THR A 12 -3.81 18.17 2.21
CA THR A 12 -2.36 18.25 2.26
C THR A 12 -1.89 19.54 1.62
N ASP A 13 -0.98 20.25 2.31
CA ASP A 13 -0.23 21.35 1.73
C ASP A 13 0.81 20.80 0.76
N TRP A 14 0.41 20.65 -0.51
CA TRP A 14 1.25 20.11 -1.57
C TRP A 14 2.40 21.03 -1.96
N ALA A 15 2.21 22.35 -1.85
CA ALA A 15 3.28 23.31 -2.17
C ALA A 15 4.45 23.16 -1.19
N ARG A 16 4.16 22.88 0.09
CA ARG A 16 5.19 22.56 1.09
C ARG A 16 5.94 21.27 0.77
N ILE A 17 5.26 20.24 0.30
CA ILE A 17 5.89 18.95 -0.06
C ILE A 17 6.75 19.09 -1.33
N ASP A 18 6.28 19.86 -2.32
CA ASP A 18 6.96 20.05 -3.61
C ASP A 18 8.34 20.72 -3.48
N VAL A 19 8.53 21.56 -2.46
CA VAL A 19 9.80 22.26 -2.19
C VAL A 19 10.68 21.59 -1.13
N MET A 20 10.20 20.51 -0.49
CA MET A 20 10.91 19.82 0.58
C MET A 20 12.10 19.03 0.02
N THR A 21 13.26 19.15 0.65
CA THR A 21 14.44 18.33 0.32
C THR A 21 14.45 17.02 1.11
N ASP A 22 15.22 16.03 0.66
CA ASP A 22 15.33 14.75 1.37
C ASP A 22 15.89 14.95 2.79
N GLU A 23 16.79 15.92 2.99
CA GLU A 23 17.35 16.25 4.30
C GLU A 23 16.34 16.88 5.26
N ASP A 24 15.26 17.48 4.76
CA ASP A 24 14.18 18.05 5.58
C ASP A 24 13.22 16.97 6.13
N ILE A 25 13.31 15.73 5.62
CA ILE A 25 12.46 14.62 6.04
C ILE A 25 13.00 14.05 7.35
N ASP A 26 12.20 14.14 8.41
CA ASP A 26 12.50 13.50 9.68
C ASP A 26 12.37 11.98 9.56
N THR A 27 13.51 11.28 9.62
CA THR A 27 13.58 9.81 9.65
C THR A 27 14.10 9.30 11.00
N SER A 28 14.03 10.10 12.07
CA SER A 28 14.56 9.73 13.39
C SER A 28 13.87 8.50 13.99
N ASP A 29 12.65 8.20 13.55
CA ASP A 29 11.87 7.02 13.93
C ASP A 29 12.27 5.75 13.16
N ILE A 30 12.93 5.88 12.01
CA ILE A 30 13.34 4.77 11.14
C ILE A 30 14.87 4.77 11.02
N PRO A 31 15.60 4.13 11.96
CA PRO A 31 17.05 4.10 11.92
C PRO A 31 17.56 3.33 10.69
N PRO A 32 18.75 3.66 10.16
CA PRO A 32 19.38 2.92 9.08
C PRO A 32 19.56 1.43 9.41
N LEU A 33 19.36 0.58 8.41
CA LEU A 33 19.55 -0.86 8.54
C LEU A 33 21.05 -1.20 8.57
N SER A 34 21.45 -2.09 9.48
CA SER A 34 22.85 -2.48 9.64
C SER A 34 23.29 -3.55 8.63
N GLU A 35 24.59 -3.75 8.45
CA GLU A 35 25.11 -4.83 7.59
C GLU A 35 24.67 -6.21 8.08
N GLU A 36 24.54 -6.43 9.39
CA GLU A 36 24.07 -7.68 9.97
C GLU A 36 22.58 -7.93 9.70
N PHE A 37 21.79 -6.88 9.44
CA PHE A 37 20.42 -7.04 8.94
C PHE A 37 20.46 -7.64 7.54
N PHE A 38 21.23 -7.03 6.62
CA PHE A 38 21.32 -7.50 5.23
C PHE A 38 21.97 -8.88 5.12
N ALA A 39 22.94 -9.21 5.97
CA ALA A 39 23.56 -10.55 6.02
C ALA A 39 22.56 -11.66 6.36
N ARG A 40 21.47 -11.33 7.06
CA ARG A 40 20.39 -12.28 7.44
C ARG A 40 19.13 -12.12 6.60
N ALA A 41 19.04 -11.08 5.79
CA ALA A 41 17.86 -10.78 4.99
C ALA A 41 17.65 -11.89 3.94
N GLN A 42 16.41 -12.37 3.83
CA GLN A 42 16.02 -13.35 2.82
C GLN A 42 15.00 -12.73 1.88
N LEU A 43 15.35 -12.66 0.59
CA LEU A 43 14.40 -12.24 -0.44
C LEU A 43 13.34 -13.32 -0.64
N ARG A 44 12.08 -12.98 -0.38
CA ARG A 44 10.93 -13.86 -0.63
C ARG A 44 10.27 -13.49 -1.93
N MET A 45 10.63 -14.20 -2.99
CA MET A 45 9.94 -14.07 -4.27
C MET A 45 8.55 -14.74 -4.20
N PRO A 46 7.52 -14.17 -4.87
CA PRO A 46 6.25 -14.84 -5.02
C PRO A 46 6.45 -16.23 -5.63
N LYS A 47 5.92 -17.26 -4.95
CA LYS A 47 5.83 -18.59 -5.54
C LYS A 47 4.70 -18.62 -6.56
N ALA A 48 4.76 -19.57 -7.47
CA ALA A 48 3.67 -19.80 -8.42
C ALA A 48 2.34 -19.90 -7.67
N SER A 49 1.35 -19.13 -8.12
CA SER A 49 0.02 -19.12 -7.55
C SER A 49 -0.61 -20.50 -7.68
N VAL A 50 -1.19 -20.99 -6.59
CA VAL A 50 -1.96 -22.23 -6.57
C VAL A 50 -3.44 -21.90 -6.64
N LYS A 51 -4.20 -22.67 -7.43
CA LYS A 51 -5.66 -22.57 -7.45
C LYS A 51 -6.22 -23.43 -6.31
N LEU A 52 -6.98 -22.80 -5.42
CA LEU A 52 -7.67 -23.46 -4.30
C LEU A 52 -9.18 -23.22 -4.46
N LEU A 53 -10.00 -24.17 -4.02
CA LEU A 53 -11.43 -23.93 -3.82
C LEU A 53 -11.65 -23.56 -2.35
N VAL A 54 -12.21 -22.39 -2.08
CA VAL A 54 -12.54 -21.93 -0.73
C VAL A 54 -14.05 -21.69 -0.67
N GLN A 55 -14.73 -22.28 0.32
CA GLN A 55 -16.13 -21.96 0.59
C GLN A 55 -16.20 -20.65 1.36
N VAL A 56 -17.01 -19.73 0.86
CA VAL A 56 -17.31 -18.44 1.48
C VAL A 56 -18.82 -18.24 1.46
N ASP A 57 -19.35 -17.43 2.37
CA ASP A 57 -20.74 -17.02 2.31
C ASP A 57 -20.99 -16.04 1.14
N SER A 58 -22.26 -15.83 0.81
CA SER A 58 -22.66 -15.04 -0.35
C SER A 58 -22.32 -13.54 -0.22
N GLU A 59 -22.28 -12.99 0.99
CA GLU A 59 -21.95 -11.57 1.21
C GLU A 59 -20.45 -11.37 1.00
N THR A 60 -19.62 -12.25 1.59
CA THR A 60 -18.18 -12.26 1.38
C THR A 60 -17.82 -12.41 -0.09
N PHE A 61 -18.48 -13.31 -0.82
CA PHE A 61 -18.25 -13.49 -2.27
C PHE A 61 -18.57 -12.22 -3.06
N ALA A 62 -19.73 -11.60 -2.82
CA ALA A 62 -20.14 -10.37 -3.50
C ALA A 62 -19.19 -9.20 -3.22
N TRP A 63 -18.62 -9.13 -2.00
CA TRP A 63 -17.60 -8.13 -1.66
C TRP A 63 -16.31 -8.31 -2.49
N PHE A 64 -15.84 -9.55 -2.68
CA PHE A 64 -14.67 -9.82 -3.51
C PHE A 64 -14.89 -9.49 -5.00
N GLU A 65 -16.10 -9.70 -5.54
CA GLU A 65 -16.44 -9.31 -6.91
C GLU A 65 -16.51 -7.78 -7.10
N GLY A 66 -16.90 -7.05 -6.05
CA GLY A 66 -16.96 -5.59 -6.06
C GLY A 66 -15.63 -4.89 -5.85
N LEU A 67 -14.57 -5.64 -5.49
CA LEU A 67 -13.21 -5.11 -5.35
C LEU A 67 -12.60 -4.91 -6.75
N ASP A 68 -12.98 -3.80 -7.37
CA ASP A 68 -12.39 -3.30 -8.60
C ASP A 68 -10.89 -3.02 -8.37
N LEU A 69 -10.07 -4.02 -8.69
CA LEU A 69 -8.61 -3.91 -8.77
C LEU A 69 -8.24 -3.04 -9.98
N ARG A 70 -8.56 -1.74 -9.92
CA ARG A 70 -7.93 -0.73 -10.77
C ARG A 70 -6.52 -0.48 -10.23
N LEU A 71 -5.62 -1.35 -10.65
CA LEU A 71 -4.20 -1.06 -10.77
C LEU A 71 -3.98 -0.03 -11.90
#